data_AF-A0A3M1IN10-F1
#
_entry.id   AF-A0A3M1IN10-F1
#
_cell.length_a   1.000
_cell.length_b   1.000
_cell.length_c   1.000
_cell.angle_alpha   90.00
_cell.angle_beta   90.00
_cell.angle_gamma   90.00
#
_symmetry.space_group_name_H-M   'P 1'
#
loop_
_entity.id
_entity.type
_entity.pdbx_description
1 polymer ?
#
loop_
_entity_poly.entity_id
_entity_poly.type
_entity_poly.pdbx_seq_one_letter_code
_entity_poly.pdbx_strand_id
1 'polypeptide(L)'
;MNTVLVVEGNRPVPDALLNYIHNASWQARIYDAETKLTTALEGLGALLLFSPCQVKRGYEYGEGLWYTYLRQNQPQLPLAVAGYQQATHSNYLDLLRLEFYPTNWFDQLRPVMAMTDTDYQDTLSPKLYRFFAGHGSESIVAVLIRIRLVVQMAQRELLKMQTPYSEIYRDLIAPAQLGQKWTEWRNRWVNYYPLFVATPFFEKLKTVGERASQLDHWMLAGGAEEEPLANGEILTILNALRDTLQEIENQYVLQKLSHSHR
;
A
#
# COMPACT_ATOMS: atom_id res chain seq x y z
N MET A 1 14.01 -23.64 -15.14
CA MET A 1 13.45 -22.63 -16.06
C MET A 1 13.13 -21.41 -15.24
N ASN A 2 13.58 -20.22 -15.65
CA ASN A 2 13.40 -19.00 -14.86
C ASN A 2 11.96 -18.50 -14.98
N THR A 3 11.44 -17.92 -13.90
CA THR A 3 10.10 -17.34 -13.86
C THR A 3 10.21 -15.84 -13.65
N VAL A 4 9.47 -15.07 -14.44
CA VAL A 4 9.23 -13.63 -14.21
C VAL A 4 7.83 -13.46 -13.63
N LEU A 5 7.71 -12.78 -12.50
CA LEU A 5 6.43 -12.34 -11.97
C LEU A 5 6.06 -11.00 -12.63
N VAL A 6 4.88 -10.92 -13.22
CA VAL A 6 4.38 -9.73 -13.91
C VAL A 6 3.31 -9.05 -13.07
N VAL A 7 3.51 -7.78 -12.72
CA VAL A 7 2.53 -6.95 -12.04
C VAL A 7 1.79 -6.12 -13.09
N GLU A 8 0.52 -6.45 -13.35
CA GLU A 8 -0.25 -5.94 -14.50
C GLU A 8 -0.67 -4.48 -14.39
N GLY A 9 -0.63 -3.89 -13.19
CA GLY A 9 -0.97 -2.48 -13.01
C GLY A 9 -2.43 -2.14 -13.38
N ASN A 10 -3.38 -3.03 -13.09
CA ASN A 10 -4.82 -2.91 -13.42
C ASN A 10 -5.13 -2.75 -14.93
N ARG A 11 -4.28 -3.28 -15.80
CA ARG A 11 -4.53 -3.36 -17.23
C ARG A 11 -4.00 -4.68 -17.77
N PRO A 12 -4.66 -5.30 -18.75
CA PRO A 12 -4.24 -6.60 -19.26
C PRO A 12 -2.81 -6.50 -19.83
N VAL A 13 -1.97 -7.47 -19.47
CA VAL A 13 -0.63 -7.57 -20.04
C VAL A 13 -0.73 -7.85 -21.55
N PRO A 14 -0.01 -7.11 -22.41
CA PRO A 14 -0.11 -7.32 -23.86
C PRO A 14 0.47 -8.68 -24.27
N ASP A 15 -0.18 -9.34 -25.24
CA ASP A 15 0.30 -10.62 -25.78
C ASP A 15 1.74 -10.53 -26.31
N ALA A 16 2.12 -9.38 -26.87
CA ALA A 16 3.49 -9.14 -27.34
C ALA A 16 4.53 -9.31 -26.22
N LEU A 17 4.23 -8.85 -25.00
CA LEU A 17 5.10 -9.02 -23.84
C LEU A 17 5.16 -10.49 -23.40
N LEU A 18 4.02 -11.18 -23.34
CA LEU A 18 3.97 -12.60 -23.00
C LEU A 18 4.73 -13.48 -24.00
N ASN A 19 4.56 -13.20 -25.30
CA ASN A 19 5.28 -13.87 -26.38
C ASN A 19 6.79 -13.61 -26.29
N TYR A 20 7.19 -12.38 -25.98
CA TYR A 20 8.60 -12.04 -25.79
C TYR A 20 9.21 -12.82 -24.60
N ILE A 21 8.52 -12.90 -23.47
CA ILE A 21 8.95 -13.69 -22.30
C ILE A 21 9.11 -15.17 -22.67
N HIS A 22 8.14 -15.73 -23.39
CA HIS A 22 8.20 -17.12 -23.84
C HIS A 22 9.36 -17.37 -24.81
N ASN A 23 9.58 -16.48 -25.77
CA ASN A 23 10.68 -16.56 -26.74
C ASN A 23 12.06 -16.41 -26.07
N ALA A 24 12.13 -15.71 -24.94
CA ALA A 24 13.32 -15.66 -24.09
C ALA A 24 13.56 -16.95 -23.30
N SER A 25 12.71 -17.98 -23.42
CA SER A 25 12.74 -19.22 -22.63
C SER A 25 12.47 -19.00 -21.13
N TRP A 26 11.67 -17.97 -20.80
CA TRP A 26 11.19 -17.68 -19.45
C TRP A 26 9.70 -18.01 -19.30
N GLN A 27 9.27 -18.26 -18.07
CA GLN A 27 7.85 -18.42 -17.72
C GLN A 27 7.30 -17.11 -17.18
N ALA A 28 6.17 -16.65 -17.71
CA ALA A 28 5.41 -15.54 -17.13
C ALA A 28 4.43 -16.06 -16.07
N ARG A 29 4.50 -15.51 -14.86
CA ARG A 29 3.46 -15.64 -13.84
C ARG A 29 2.83 -14.28 -13.61
N ILE A 30 1.52 -14.17 -13.78
CA ILE A 30 0.80 -12.94 -13.44
C ILE A 30 0.63 -12.85 -11.93
N TYR A 31 0.92 -11.68 -11.36
CA TYR A 31 0.72 -11.43 -9.94
C TYR A 31 -0.77 -11.29 -9.63
N ASP A 32 -1.23 -12.17 -8.74
CA ASP A 32 -2.56 -12.13 -8.18
C ASP A 32 -2.48 -11.49 -6.78
N ALA A 33 -3.29 -10.46 -6.55
CA ALA A 33 -3.36 -9.75 -5.29
C ALA A 33 -3.93 -10.59 -4.12
N GLU A 34 -4.47 -11.78 -4.39
CA GLU A 34 -4.83 -12.76 -3.36
C GLU A 34 -3.64 -13.58 -2.87
N THR A 35 -2.56 -13.66 -3.66
CA THR A 35 -1.34 -14.38 -3.28
C THR A 35 -0.44 -13.50 -2.43
N LYS A 36 -0.02 -14.00 -1.27
CA LYS A 36 0.96 -13.31 -0.42
C LYS A 36 2.23 -12.96 -1.21
N LEU A 37 2.62 -11.70 -1.21
CA LEU A 37 3.72 -11.17 -1.99
C LEU A 37 5.03 -11.89 -1.68
N THR A 38 5.29 -12.20 -0.41
CA THR A 38 6.50 -12.94 -0.01
C THR A 38 6.58 -14.28 -0.73
N THR A 39 5.47 -15.03 -0.75
CA THR A 39 5.36 -16.31 -1.45
C THR A 39 5.39 -16.12 -2.97
N ALA A 40 4.78 -15.05 -3.48
CA ALA A 40 4.81 -14.71 -4.89
C ALA A 40 6.22 -14.33 -5.37
N LEU A 41 7.15 -13.95 -4.49
CA LEU A 41 8.51 -13.59 -4.88
C LEU A 41 9.51 -14.74 -4.71
N GLU A 42 9.15 -15.81 -4.01
CA GLU A 42 10.03 -16.96 -3.80
C GLU A 42 10.40 -17.66 -5.13
N GLY A 43 11.70 -17.88 -5.34
CA GLY A 43 12.22 -18.63 -6.48
C GLY A 43 12.11 -17.93 -7.84
N LEU A 44 11.78 -16.63 -7.87
CA LEU A 44 11.71 -15.85 -9.11
C LEU A 44 13.10 -15.50 -9.66
N GLY A 45 13.17 -15.42 -10.99
CA GLY A 45 14.33 -14.86 -11.69
C GLY A 45 14.26 -13.34 -11.86
N ALA A 46 13.05 -12.77 -11.92
CA ALA A 46 12.83 -11.32 -12.03
C ALA A 46 11.40 -10.92 -11.60
N LEU A 47 11.23 -9.66 -11.20
CA LEU A 47 9.94 -8.98 -11.12
C LEU A 47 9.81 -8.00 -12.29
N LEU A 48 8.71 -8.04 -13.03
CA LEU A 48 8.42 -7.12 -14.12
C LEU A 48 7.16 -6.31 -13.81
N LEU A 49 7.29 -4.99 -13.82
CA LEU A 49 6.17 -4.06 -13.68
C LEU A 49 5.66 -3.65 -15.05
N PHE A 50 4.37 -3.85 -15.31
CA PHE A 50 3.74 -3.26 -16.49
C PHE A 50 3.33 -1.82 -16.17
N SER A 51 4.08 -0.87 -16.71
CA SER A 51 4.00 0.55 -16.34
C SER A 51 3.62 1.45 -17.54
N PRO A 52 2.86 2.54 -17.33
CA PRO A 52 2.23 2.94 -16.07
C PRO A 52 1.05 2.05 -15.69
N CYS A 53 0.73 2.02 -14.39
CA CYS A 53 -0.47 1.37 -13.87
C CYS A 53 -1.69 2.25 -14.12
N GLN A 54 -2.84 1.66 -14.46
CA GLN A 54 -4.10 2.36 -14.54
C GLN A 54 -4.70 2.50 -13.14
N VAL A 55 -4.99 3.74 -12.73
CA VAL A 55 -5.73 4.00 -11.49
C VAL A 55 -6.85 5.00 -11.73
N LYS A 56 -8.07 4.61 -11.37
CA LYS A 56 -9.29 5.42 -11.57
C LYS A 56 -9.36 5.86 -13.04
N ARG A 57 -9.21 7.17 -13.30
CA ARG A 57 -9.25 7.78 -14.65
C ARG A 57 -7.87 8.20 -15.16
N GLY A 58 -6.80 7.82 -14.49
CA GLY A 58 -5.44 8.24 -14.81
C GLY A 58 -4.42 7.11 -14.80
N TYR A 59 -3.17 7.49 -15.02
CA TYR A 59 -2.02 6.59 -15.03
C TYR A 59 -1.03 7.01 -13.95
N GLU A 60 -0.48 6.03 -13.26
CA GLU A 60 0.45 6.23 -12.15
C GLU A 60 1.67 5.34 -12.26
N TYR A 61 2.79 5.83 -11.73
CA TYR A 61 4.06 5.12 -11.69
C TYR A 61 4.38 4.76 -10.23
N GLY A 62 4.49 3.46 -9.97
CA GLY A 62 4.79 2.90 -8.65
C GLY A 62 6.17 2.26 -8.55
N GLU A 63 7.01 2.45 -9.56
CA GLU A 63 8.30 1.76 -9.70
C GLU A 63 9.23 2.07 -8.51
N GLY A 64 9.25 3.33 -8.05
CA GLY A 64 10.04 3.73 -6.89
C GLY A 64 9.63 3.02 -5.59
N LEU A 65 8.34 2.72 -5.39
CA LEU A 65 7.86 1.97 -4.22
C LEU A 65 8.32 0.51 -4.27
N TRP A 66 8.27 -0.12 -5.44
CA TRP A 66 8.79 -1.46 -5.68
C TRP A 66 10.30 -1.54 -5.51
N TYR A 67 11.04 -0.56 -6.04
CA TYR A 67 12.48 -0.45 -5.85
C TYR A 67 12.85 -0.39 -4.36
N THR A 68 12.20 0.48 -3.58
CA THR A 68 12.43 0.58 -2.13
C THR A 68 12.16 -0.75 -1.42
N TYR A 69 11.04 -1.40 -1.74
CA TYR A 69 10.69 -2.70 -1.15
C TYR A 69 11.73 -3.78 -1.47
N LEU A 70 12.07 -3.96 -2.75
CA LEU A 70 13.01 -5.00 -3.18
C LEU A 70 14.41 -4.74 -2.66
N ARG A 71 14.87 -3.49 -2.60
CA ARG A 71 16.19 -3.15 -2.07
C ARG A 71 16.38 -3.60 -0.61
N GLN A 72 15.30 -3.57 0.18
CA GLN A 72 15.32 -4.01 1.58
C GLN A 72 15.13 -5.51 1.74
N ASN A 73 14.23 -6.13 0.95
CA ASN A 73 13.76 -7.49 1.20
C ASN A 73 14.38 -8.53 0.26
N GLN A 74 14.67 -8.17 -0.99
CA GLN A 74 15.22 -9.05 -2.02
C GLN A 74 16.20 -8.30 -2.94
N PRO A 75 17.35 -7.81 -2.42
CA PRO A 75 18.27 -6.94 -3.16
C PRO A 75 18.85 -7.56 -4.44
N GLN A 76 18.88 -8.90 -4.51
CA GLN A 76 19.37 -9.66 -5.66
C GLN A 76 18.32 -9.87 -6.74
N LEU A 77 17.02 -9.70 -6.44
CA LEU A 77 15.97 -9.87 -7.43
C LEU A 77 16.02 -8.68 -8.41
N PRO A 78 16.14 -8.93 -9.73
CA PRO A 78 16.02 -7.86 -10.72
C PRO A 78 14.61 -7.28 -10.76
N LEU A 79 14.54 -5.95 -10.84
CA LEU A 79 13.32 -5.20 -11.11
C LEU A 79 13.37 -4.73 -12.56
N ALA A 80 12.46 -5.23 -13.38
CA ALA A 80 12.24 -4.82 -14.76
C ALA A 80 10.97 -3.98 -14.87
N VAL A 81 10.95 -3.10 -15.87
CA VAL A 81 9.78 -2.27 -16.19
C VAL A 81 9.50 -2.42 -17.67
N ALA A 82 8.26 -2.73 -18.03
CA ALA A 82 7.80 -2.76 -19.41
C ALA A 82 6.74 -1.69 -19.63
N GLY A 83 6.85 -0.93 -20.72
CA GLY A 83 5.88 0.10 -21.04
C GLY A 83 6.04 0.62 -22.47
N TYR A 84 5.33 1.72 -22.76
CA TYR A 84 5.30 2.33 -24.10
C TYR A 84 6.07 3.65 -24.16
N GLN A 85 6.82 4.00 -23.12
CA GLN A 85 7.53 5.27 -23.02
C GLN A 85 9.04 5.03 -23.05
N GLN A 86 9.79 5.91 -23.70
CA GLN A 86 11.24 5.76 -23.72
C GLN A 86 11.81 6.07 -22.32
N ALA A 87 12.26 5.04 -21.61
CA ALA A 87 13.09 5.20 -20.41
C ALA A 87 14.54 4.78 -20.72
N THR A 88 15.49 5.30 -19.95
CA THR A 88 16.93 5.19 -20.26
C THR A 88 17.66 4.11 -19.45
N HIS A 89 16.99 3.40 -18.54
CA HIS A 89 17.64 2.41 -17.67
C HIS A 89 17.71 1.01 -18.30
N SER A 90 18.73 0.23 -17.96
CA SER A 90 19.02 -1.07 -18.60
C SER A 90 17.94 -2.14 -18.38
N ASN A 91 17.16 -2.00 -17.31
CA ASN A 91 16.06 -2.92 -16.98
C ASN A 91 14.70 -2.46 -17.54
N TYR A 92 14.71 -1.51 -18.48
CA TYR A 92 13.51 -1.07 -19.19
C TYR A 92 13.30 -1.85 -20.48
N LEU A 93 12.09 -2.32 -20.70
CA LEU A 93 11.64 -2.98 -21.92
C LEU A 93 10.59 -2.11 -22.63
N ASP A 94 11.00 -1.48 -23.74
CA ASP A 94 10.10 -0.70 -24.59
C ASP A 94 9.27 -1.65 -25.48
N LEU A 95 7.97 -1.69 -25.20
CA LEU A 95 7.03 -2.57 -25.88
C LEU A 95 6.79 -2.19 -27.35
N LEU A 96 7.14 -0.98 -27.77
CA LEU A 96 7.08 -0.55 -29.16
C LEU A 96 8.33 -0.94 -29.96
N ARG A 97 9.31 -1.56 -29.30
CA ARG A 97 10.66 -1.81 -29.82
C ARG A 97 11.18 -3.21 -29.45
N LEU A 98 10.28 -4.15 -29.13
CA LEU A 98 10.65 -5.50 -28.67
C LEU A 98 11.58 -6.24 -29.64
N GLU A 99 11.45 -5.98 -30.94
CA GLU A 99 12.29 -6.54 -32.00
C GLU A 99 13.78 -6.17 -31.88
N PHE A 100 14.10 -5.09 -31.17
CA PHE A 100 15.47 -4.64 -30.94
C PHE A 100 16.10 -5.24 -29.68
N TYR A 101 15.31 -5.91 -28.84
CA TYR A 101 15.81 -6.55 -27.63
C TYR A 101 16.27 -7.98 -27.92
N PRO A 102 17.45 -8.39 -27.45
CA PRO A 102 17.93 -9.76 -27.66
C PRO A 102 17.09 -10.74 -26.82
N THR A 103 17.00 -12.00 -27.25
CA THR A 103 16.22 -13.03 -26.54
C THR A 103 16.77 -13.36 -25.14
N ASN A 104 18.04 -13.07 -24.88
CA ASN A 104 18.67 -13.24 -23.57
C ASN A 104 18.64 -11.96 -22.71
N TRP A 105 17.80 -10.97 -23.03
CA TRP A 105 17.73 -9.72 -22.27
C TRP A 105 17.40 -9.95 -20.79
N PHE A 106 16.51 -10.88 -20.47
CA PHE A 106 16.17 -11.22 -19.07
C PHE A 106 17.39 -11.70 -18.28
N ASP A 107 18.33 -12.40 -18.92
CA ASP A 107 19.56 -12.88 -18.28
C ASP A 107 20.58 -11.76 -18.06
N GLN A 108 20.38 -10.59 -18.68
CA GLN A 108 21.22 -9.40 -18.57
C GLN A 108 20.67 -8.39 -17.55
N LEU A 109 19.50 -8.66 -16.94
CA LEU A 109 18.91 -7.76 -15.97
C LEU A 109 19.80 -7.57 -14.76
N ARG A 110 19.93 -6.31 -14.33
CA ARG A 110 20.73 -5.96 -13.16
C ARG A 110 19.90 -6.17 -11.89
N PRO A 111 20.47 -6.74 -10.82
CA PRO A 111 19.77 -6.84 -9.54
C PRO A 111 19.50 -5.44 -8.97
N VAL A 112 18.42 -5.31 -8.19
CA VAL A 112 18.01 -4.01 -7.61
C VAL A 112 19.13 -3.33 -6.83
N MET A 113 19.97 -4.08 -6.12
CA MET A 113 21.09 -3.51 -5.37
C MET A 113 22.18 -2.86 -6.22
N ALA A 114 22.24 -3.20 -7.51
CA ALA A 114 23.17 -2.59 -8.47
C ALA A 114 22.54 -1.38 -9.19
N MET A 115 21.28 -1.05 -8.91
CA MET A 115 20.53 0.02 -9.57
C MET A 115 20.38 1.26 -8.69
N THR A 116 20.10 2.40 -9.33
CA THR A 116 19.82 3.66 -8.66
C THR A 116 18.32 3.98 -8.66
N ASP A 117 17.85 4.75 -7.68
CA ASP A 117 16.44 5.14 -7.57
C ASP A 117 16.00 6.10 -8.69
N THR A 118 16.92 6.89 -9.24
CA THR A 118 16.68 7.77 -10.41
C THR A 118 16.37 7.02 -11.70
N ASP A 119 16.56 5.70 -11.71
CA ASP A 119 16.22 4.87 -12.87
C ASP A 119 14.71 4.72 -13.05
N TYR A 120 13.90 5.11 -12.05
CA TYR A 120 12.47 4.78 -11.98
C TYR A 120 11.56 6.00 -11.90
N GLN A 121 10.44 5.95 -12.62
CA GLN A 121 9.37 6.93 -12.50
C GLN A 121 8.51 6.65 -11.26
N ASP A 122 8.16 7.70 -10.51
CA ASP A 122 7.43 7.53 -9.26
C ASP A 122 6.49 8.70 -8.96
N THR A 123 5.22 8.54 -9.33
CA THR A 123 4.15 9.49 -9.01
C THR A 123 3.37 9.08 -7.76
N LEU A 124 3.51 7.82 -7.31
CA LEU A 124 2.79 7.29 -6.17
C LEU A 124 3.43 7.65 -4.83
N SER A 125 4.76 7.75 -4.72
CA SER A 125 5.40 8.12 -3.46
C SER A 125 4.98 9.50 -2.93
N PRO A 126 4.92 10.57 -3.75
CA PRO A 126 4.37 11.85 -3.27
C PRO A 126 2.91 11.76 -2.81
N LYS A 127 2.11 10.89 -3.44
CA LYS A 127 0.71 10.66 -3.05
C LYS A 127 0.62 9.86 -1.75
N LEU A 128 1.50 8.87 -1.56
CA LEU A 128 1.64 8.14 -0.30
C LEU A 128 2.07 9.08 0.84
N TYR A 129 3.01 9.99 0.58
CA TYR A 129 3.36 11.02 1.53
C TYR A 129 2.14 11.88 1.90
N ARG A 130 1.36 12.37 0.93
CA ARG A 130 0.14 13.16 1.21
C ARG A 130 -0.94 12.38 1.96
N PHE A 131 -1.05 11.08 1.70
CA PHE A 131 -1.96 10.20 2.43
C PHE A 131 -1.64 10.19 3.94
N PHE A 132 -0.35 10.09 4.28
CA PHE A 132 0.15 10.09 5.66
C PHE A 132 0.33 11.48 6.28
N ALA A 133 0.79 12.49 5.54
CA ALA A 133 0.98 13.84 6.06
C ALA A 133 -0.32 14.63 6.17
N GLY A 134 -1.28 14.35 5.28
CA GLY A 134 -2.53 15.11 5.16
C GLY A 134 -2.36 16.54 4.66
N HIS A 135 -3.44 17.31 4.73
CA HIS A 135 -3.46 18.75 4.50
C HIS A 135 -3.88 19.42 5.82
N GLY A 136 -3.06 20.33 6.36
CA GLY A 136 -3.47 21.20 7.46
C GLY A 136 -3.78 20.52 8.80
N SER A 137 -2.97 19.55 9.24
CA SER A 137 -3.01 18.84 10.55
C SER A 137 -3.91 17.60 10.68
N GLU A 138 -4.59 17.19 9.61
CA GLU A 138 -5.45 15.99 9.64
C GLU A 138 -4.85 14.88 8.79
N SER A 139 -3.84 14.17 9.33
CA SER A 139 -3.36 12.92 8.73
C SER A 139 -4.33 11.77 8.96
N ILE A 140 -4.29 10.73 8.12
CA ILE A 140 -5.10 9.51 8.34
C ILE A 140 -4.77 8.88 9.70
N VAL A 141 -3.51 8.98 10.11
CA VAL A 141 -3.02 8.50 11.40
C VAL A 141 -3.49 9.42 12.55
N ALA A 142 -3.49 10.74 12.38
CA ALA A 142 -3.92 11.68 13.41
C ALA A 142 -5.41 11.53 13.74
N VAL A 143 -6.27 11.37 12.73
CA VAL A 143 -7.70 11.11 12.93
C VAL A 143 -7.90 9.82 13.72
N LEU A 144 -7.19 8.76 13.33
CA LEU A 144 -7.24 7.47 14.03
C LEU A 144 -6.74 7.57 15.48
N ILE A 145 -5.68 8.35 15.75
CA ILE A 145 -5.18 8.59 17.12
C ILE A 145 -6.24 9.30 17.98
N ARG A 146 -6.92 10.32 17.44
CA ARG A 146 -7.97 11.04 18.17
C ARG A 146 -9.14 10.12 18.53
N ILE A 147 -9.60 9.31 17.58
CA ILE A 147 -10.65 8.31 17.81
C ILE A 147 -10.20 7.31 18.87
N ARG A 148 -9.00 6.75 18.73
CA ARG A 148 -8.44 5.77 19.67
C ARG A 148 -8.34 6.31 21.09
N LEU A 149 -7.91 7.57 21.27
CA LEU A 149 -7.80 8.19 22.59
C LEU A 149 -9.16 8.22 23.30
N VAL A 150 -10.21 8.63 22.60
CA VAL A 150 -11.57 8.67 23.15
C VAL A 150 -12.05 7.28 23.54
N VAL A 151 -11.88 6.30 22.66
CA VAL A 151 -12.25 4.90 22.94
C VAL A 151 -11.48 4.34 24.13
N GLN A 152 -10.18 4.62 24.21
CA GLN A 152 -9.33 4.17 25.31
C GLN A 152 -9.74 4.80 26.66
N MET A 153 -10.06 6.10 26.65
CA MET A 153 -10.59 6.79 27.84
C MET A 153 -11.94 6.22 28.25
N ALA A 154 -12.86 6.04 27.31
CA ALA A 154 -14.19 5.50 27.57
C ALA A 154 -14.13 4.08 28.15
N GLN A 155 -13.30 3.22 27.58
CA GLN A 155 -13.09 1.87 28.10
C GLN A 155 -12.46 1.87 29.50
N ARG A 156 -11.52 2.78 29.77
CA ARG A 156 -10.93 2.94 31.11
C ARG A 156 -11.99 3.35 32.13
N GLU A 157 -12.83 4.32 31.80
CA GLU A 157 -13.92 4.77 32.67
C GLU A 157 -14.89 3.61 32.95
N LEU A 158 -15.26 2.86 31.91
CA LEU A 158 -16.18 1.73 32.03
C LEU A 158 -15.62 0.59 32.89
N LEU A 159 -14.40 0.14 32.59
CA LEU A 159 -13.86 -1.09 33.19
C LEU A 159 -13.12 -0.85 34.51
N LYS A 160 -12.46 0.31 34.68
CA LYS A 160 -11.65 0.59 35.88
C LYS A 160 -12.35 1.50 36.87
N MET A 161 -13.07 2.52 36.38
CA MET A 161 -13.78 3.46 37.24
C MET A 161 -15.22 3.03 37.51
N GLN A 162 -15.72 2.03 36.77
CA GLN A 162 -17.09 1.50 36.87
C GLN A 162 -18.16 2.59 36.65
N THR A 163 -17.83 3.61 35.86
CA THR A 163 -18.73 4.71 35.51
C THR A 163 -19.85 4.16 34.60
N PRO A 164 -21.14 4.47 34.87
CA PRO A 164 -22.23 4.02 34.01
C PRO A 164 -22.04 4.48 32.55
N TYR A 165 -22.26 3.59 31.60
CA TYR A 165 -22.01 3.89 30.19
C TYR A 165 -22.82 5.09 29.67
N SER A 166 -24.04 5.31 30.17
CA SER A 166 -24.84 6.49 29.84
C SER A 166 -24.15 7.81 30.16
N GLU A 167 -23.38 7.86 31.25
CA GLU A 167 -22.60 9.04 31.64
C GLU A 167 -21.36 9.19 30.76
N ILE A 168 -20.63 8.09 30.54
CA ILE A 168 -19.48 8.06 29.60
C ILE A 168 -19.91 8.52 28.21
N TYR A 169 -21.07 8.06 27.74
CA TYR A 169 -21.58 8.41 26.43
C TYR A 169 -21.87 9.91 26.34
N ARG A 170 -22.62 10.45 27.30
CA ARG A 170 -22.99 11.88 27.35
C ARG A 170 -21.77 12.79 27.47
N ASP A 171 -20.82 12.45 28.33
CA ASP A 171 -19.76 13.36 28.75
C ASP A 171 -18.47 13.21 27.92
N LEU A 172 -18.26 12.06 27.27
CA LEU A 172 -17.05 11.74 26.51
C LEU A 172 -17.30 11.32 25.05
N ILE A 173 -18.16 10.35 24.79
CA ILE A 173 -18.31 9.75 23.44
C ILE A 173 -19.09 10.68 22.50
N ALA A 174 -20.27 11.15 22.90
CA ALA A 174 -21.12 12.00 22.07
C ALA A 174 -20.44 13.35 21.72
N PRO A 175 -19.79 14.06 22.66
CA PRO A 175 -19.04 15.28 22.34
C PRO A 175 -17.86 15.05 21.39
N ALA A 176 -17.28 13.84 21.36
CA ALA A 176 -16.16 13.51 20.49
C ALA A 176 -16.56 13.32 19.02
N GLN A 177 -17.85 13.27 18.69
CA GLN A 177 -18.36 13.20 17.31
C GLN A 177 -17.70 12.07 16.49
N LEU A 178 -17.63 10.85 17.05
CA LEU A 178 -16.90 9.73 16.45
C LEU A 178 -17.35 9.43 15.01
N GLY A 179 -18.65 9.52 14.72
CA GLY A 179 -19.17 9.29 13.36
C GLY A 179 -18.65 10.29 12.32
N GLN A 180 -18.48 11.56 12.70
CA GLN A 180 -17.92 12.58 11.82
C GLN A 180 -16.43 12.32 11.56
N LYS A 181 -15.66 12.04 12.63
CA LYS A 181 -14.22 11.73 12.52
C LYS A 181 -13.98 10.45 11.71
N TRP A 182 -14.82 9.45 11.89
CA TRP A 182 -14.75 8.22 11.11
C TRP A 182 -15.07 8.45 9.64
N THR A 183 -16.09 9.27 9.35
CA THR A 183 -16.43 9.67 7.96
C THR A 183 -15.27 10.40 7.29
N GLU A 184 -14.59 11.30 8.00
CA GLU A 184 -13.38 11.97 7.52
C GLU A 184 -12.27 10.96 7.16
N TRP A 185 -12.01 10.02 8.07
CA TRP A 185 -11.05 8.93 7.85
C TRP A 185 -11.41 8.10 6.62
N ARG A 186 -12.67 7.67 6.50
CA ARG A 186 -13.18 6.88 5.36
C ARG A 186 -13.07 7.62 4.05
N ASN A 187 -13.40 8.91 4.03
CA ASN A 187 -13.31 9.73 2.82
C ASN A 187 -11.87 9.78 2.29
N ARG A 188 -10.88 9.92 3.17
CA ARG A 188 -9.48 9.82 2.75
C ARG A 188 -9.12 8.42 2.27
N TRP A 189 -9.54 7.39 3.02
CA TRP A 189 -9.29 5.99 2.66
C TRP A 189 -9.77 5.68 1.23
N VAL A 190 -11.04 5.95 0.93
CA VAL A 190 -11.65 5.72 -0.39
C VAL A 190 -10.97 6.53 -1.51
N ASN A 191 -10.47 7.72 -1.19
CA ASN A 191 -9.78 8.56 -2.16
C ASN A 191 -8.40 8.03 -2.55
N TYR A 192 -7.65 7.48 -1.59
CA TYR A 192 -6.26 7.09 -1.77
C TYR A 192 -6.06 5.59 -1.99
N TYR A 193 -6.86 4.72 -1.36
CA TYR A 193 -6.72 3.26 -1.45
C TYR A 193 -6.56 2.74 -2.90
N PRO A 194 -7.36 3.19 -3.89
CA PRO A 194 -7.22 2.69 -5.26
C PRO A 194 -5.87 3.01 -5.92
N LEU A 195 -5.15 4.04 -5.43
CA LEU A 195 -3.81 4.42 -5.93
C LEU A 195 -2.74 3.37 -5.63
N PHE A 196 -2.98 2.51 -4.65
CA PHE A 196 -1.96 1.63 -4.12
C PHE A 196 -2.26 0.14 -4.37
N VAL A 197 -3.15 -0.18 -5.31
CA VAL A 197 -3.52 -1.56 -5.63
C VAL A 197 -2.34 -2.37 -6.20
N ALA A 198 -1.50 -1.72 -7.00
CA ALA A 198 -0.36 -2.34 -7.66
C ALA A 198 0.98 -2.12 -6.92
N THR A 199 0.95 -1.79 -5.61
CA THR A 199 2.16 -1.51 -4.82
C THR A 199 2.52 -2.71 -3.91
N PRO A 200 3.79 -2.82 -3.47
CA PRO A 200 4.25 -3.96 -2.67
C PRO A 200 3.62 -4.07 -1.27
N PHE A 201 2.87 -3.07 -0.82
CA PHE A 201 2.19 -3.05 0.48
C PHE A 201 0.68 -3.14 0.36
N PHE A 202 0.14 -3.51 -0.81
CA PHE A 202 -1.29 -3.61 -1.02
C PHE A 202 -1.99 -4.55 -0.04
N GLU A 203 -1.41 -5.70 0.29
CA GLU A 203 -1.97 -6.64 1.27
C GLU A 203 -2.16 -6.02 2.66
N LYS A 204 -1.18 -5.22 3.10
CA LYS A 204 -1.29 -4.48 4.36
C LYS A 204 -2.44 -3.47 4.27
N LEU A 205 -2.61 -2.78 3.13
CA LEU A 205 -3.76 -1.90 2.93
C LEU A 205 -5.08 -2.64 2.88
N LYS A 206 -5.16 -3.82 2.25
CA LYS A 206 -6.36 -4.67 2.25
C LYS A 206 -6.74 -5.04 3.69
N THR A 207 -5.77 -5.46 4.49
CA THR A 207 -5.95 -5.76 5.92
C THR A 207 -6.48 -4.53 6.69
N VAL A 208 -5.97 -3.33 6.41
CA VAL A 208 -6.49 -2.09 7.01
C VAL A 208 -7.94 -1.84 6.59
N GLY A 209 -8.29 -2.04 5.31
CA GLY A 209 -9.66 -1.90 4.83
C GLY A 209 -10.63 -2.88 5.49
N GLU A 210 -10.25 -4.15 5.61
CA GLU A 210 -11.05 -5.22 6.25
C GLU A 210 -11.24 -4.99 7.75
N ARG A 211 -10.23 -4.44 8.44
CA ARG A 211 -10.35 -4.06 9.86
C ARG A 211 -11.20 -2.80 10.02
N ALA A 212 -11.08 -1.84 9.11
CA ALA A 212 -11.88 -0.62 9.16
C ALA A 212 -13.37 -0.93 8.96
N SER A 213 -13.72 -1.85 8.05
CA SER A 213 -15.13 -2.22 7.85
C SER A 213 -15.78 -2.86 9.09
N GLN A 214 -15.00 -3.54 9.94
CA GLN A 214 -15.49 -4.08 11.22
C GLN A 214 -15.88 -2.96 12.21
N LEU A 215 -15.30 -1.76 12.08
CA LEU A 215 -15.64 -0.60 12.92
C LEU A 215 -16.80 0.23 12.38
N ASP A 216 -17.20 0.05 11.11
CA ASP A 216 -18.12 0.96 10.42
C ASP A 216 -19.45 1.13 11.17
N HIS A 217 -20.08 0.03 11.61
CA HIS A 217 -21.37 0.09 12.31
C HIS A 217 -21.27 0.92 13.59
N TRP A 218 -20.36 0.56 14.48
CA TRP A 218 -20.20 1.21 15.78
C TRP A 218 -19.78 2.68 15.64
N MET A 219 -18.83 2.96 14.74
CA MET A 219 -18.34 4.32 14.54
C MET A 219 -19.40 5.24 13.93
N LEU A 220 -20.14 4.77 12.92
CA LEU A 220 -21.17 5.59 12.26
C LEU A 220 -22.40 5.80 13.15
N ALA A 221 -22.70 4.86 14.05
CA ALA A 221 -23.67 5.06 15.12
C ALA A 221 -23.18 6.02 16.22
N GLY A 222 -21.97 6.58 16.09
CA GLY A 222 -21.38 7.49 17.06
C GLY A 222 -20.96 6.82 18.36
N GLY A 223 -20.74 5.50 18.34
CA GLY A 223 -20.39 4.70 19.50
C GLY A 223 -21.51 4.66 20.52
N ALA A 224 -22.75 4.40 20.10
CA ALA A 224 -23.93 4.35 20.97
C ALA A 224 -24.09 3.03 21.73
N GLU A 225 -23.43 1.96 21.28
CA GLU A 225 -23.51 0.62 21.87
C GLU A 225 -22.36 0.39 22.86
N GLU A 226 -22.71 -0.06 24.07
CA GLU A 226 -21.76 -0.35 25.16
C GLU A 226 -20.95 -1.63 24.92
N GLU A 227 -21.61 -2.69 24.45
CA GLU A 227 -21.04 -4.05 24.41
C GLU A 227 -19.70 -4.12 23.63
N PRO A 228 -19.55 -3.53 22.43
CA PRO A 228 -18.28 -3.55 21.70
C PRO A 228 -17.14 -2.74 22.38
N LEU A 229 -17.50 -1.79 23.25
CA LEU A 229 -16.52 -1.06 24.06
C LEU A 229 -16.10 -1.91 25.27
N ALA A 230 -17.07 -2.54 25.93
CA ALA A 230 -16.87 -3.35 27.13
C ALA A 230 -16.03 -4.60 26.85
N ASN A 231 -16.28 -5.27 25.72
CA ASN A 231 -15.59 -6.51 25.34
C ASN A 231 -14.14 -6.30 24.81
N GLY A 232 -13.72 -5.04 24.59
CA GLY A 232 -12.37 -4.74 24.09
C GLY A 232 -12.18 -4.72 22.58
N GLU A 233 -13.20 -5.07 21.81
CA GLU A 233 -13.12 -5.29 20.37
C GLU A 233 -12.71 -4.01 19.62
N ILE A 234 -13.40 -2.90 19.87
CA ILE A 234 -13.16 -1.64 19.15
C ILE A 234 -11.72 -1.16 19.33
N LEU A 235 -11.22 -1.16 20.57
CA LEU A 235 -9.86 -0.70 20.86
C LEU A 235 -8.81 -1.63 20.24
N THR A 236 -9.07 -2.94 20.24
CA THR A 236 -8.18 -3.94 19.63
C THR A 236 -8.04 -3.70 18.13
N ILE A 237 -9.16 -3.51 17.42
CA ILE A 237 -9.16 -3.24 15.98
C ILE A 237 -8.48 -1.89 15.67
N LEU A 238 -8.75 -0.85 16.46
CA LEU A 238 -8.11 0.47 16.30
C LEU A 238 -6.58 0.42 16.49
N ASN A 239 -6.10 -0.36 17.47
CA ASN A 239 -4.67 -0.58 17.66
C ASN A 239 -4.06 -1.29 16.45
N ALA A 240 -4.70 -2.37 15.98
CA ALA A 240 -4.22 -3.13 14.84
C ALA A 240 -4.21 -2.29 13.54
N LEU A 241 -5.22 -1.45 13.32
CA LEU A 241 -5.25 -0.48 12.21
C LEU A 241 -4.06 0.48 12.26
N ARG A 242 -3.83 1.07 13.44
CA ARG A 242 -2.75 2.03 13.66
C ARG A 242 -1.39 1.40 13.42
N ASP A 243 -1.16 0.20 13.96
CA ASP A 243 0.12 -0.49 13.86
C ASP A 243 0.44 -0.81 12.40
N THR A 244 -0.52 -1.33 11.63
CA THR A 244 -0.32 -1.61 10.20
C THR A 244 -0.09 -0.34 9.37
N LEU A 245 -0.82 0.75 9.66
CA LEU A 245 -0.57 2.05 9.00
C LEU A 245 0.82 2.61 9.34
N GLN A 246 1.24 2.52 10.60
CA GLN A 246 2.55 3.00 11.05
C GLN A 246 3.69 2.21 10.40
N GLU A 247 3.51 0.90 10.23
CA GLU A 247 4.49 0.04 9.57
C GLU A 247 4.71 0.47 8.10
N ILE A 248 3.63 0.77 7.37
CA ILE A 248 3.69 1.31 6.01
C ILE A 248 4.38 2.69 6.00
N GLU A 249 3.99 3.60 6.90
CA GLU A 249 4.58 4.94 6.99
C GLU A 249 6.10 4.88 7.23
N ASN A 250 6.52 4.05 8.18
CA ASN A 250 7.93 3.91 8.54
C ASN A 250 8.77 3.33 7.41
N GLN A 251 8.20 2.37 6.67
CA GLN A 251 8.92 1.68 5.61
C GLN A 251 9.07 2.55 4.34
N TYR A 252 8.03 3.29 3.95
CA TYR A 252 7.98 3.93 2.63
C TYR A 252 8.01 5.46 2.66
N VAL A 253 7.62 6.10 3.78
CA VAL A 253 7.48 7.56 3.87
C VAL A 253 8.67 8.18 4.59
N LEU A 254 9.00 7.70 5.78
CA LEU A 254 10.08 8.26 6.60
C LEU A 254 11.47 8.08 5.97
N GLN A 255 11.70 6.98 5.26
CA GLN A 255 12.99 6.71 4.61
C GLN A 255 13.32 7.67 3.46
N LYS A 256 12.33 8.30 2.81
CA LYS A 256 12.60 9.27 1.73
C LYS A 256 13.00 10.64 2.28
N LEU A 257 12.50 11.05 3.44
CA LEU A 257 12.86 12.34 4.05
C LEU A 257 14.29 12.35 4.60
N SER A 258 14.87 11.19 4.94
CA SER A 258 16.26 11.10 5.39
C SER A 258 17.29 11.16 4.25
N HIS A 259 16.85 11.13 2.98
CA HIS A 259 17.71 11.24 1.80
C HIS A 259 17.58 12.58 1.05
N SER A 260 16.64 13.44 1.44
CA SER A 260 16.48 14.80 0.86
C SER A 260 17.36 15.88 1.50
N HIS A 261 18.29 15.52 2.39
CA HIS A 261 19.27 16.44 2.99
C HIS A 261 20.68 15.81 3.02
N ARG A 262 21.34 15.73 1.88
CA ARG A 262 22.81 15.68 1.78
C ARG A 262 23.27 16.46 0.57
#